data_AF-A0A0L6TDW3-F1
#
_entry.id   AF-A0A0L6TDW3-F1
#
_cell.length_a   1.000
_cell.length_b   1.000
_cell.length_c   1.000
_cell.angle_alpha   90.00
_cell.angle_beta   90.00
_cell.angle_gamma   90.00
#
_symmetry.space_group_name_H-M   'P 1'
#
loop_
_entity.id
_entity.type
_entity.pdbx_description
1 polymer ?
#
loop_
_entity_poly.entity_id
_entity_poly.type
_entity_poly.pdbx_seq_one_letter_code
_entity_poly.pdbx_strand_id
1 'polypeptide(L)'
;MKASRPAARTAWGDGGVGEGICNDIRHGIGHDMGNGKGGNRGRARWVLRAVHLVLGALILASQAPAPAFSSPPRSGAAGALVVAGDLIVKFHDTSDGGATLASVLGGTRTLASAEPLATRLSEALGVPLKLVQVTSGREALLAIDRDALQRSLAQRAAREPGVARAVAVVPAAGLPSNALSVRLELTPQAAPQGLAAKLATPLTSSSLLQPRLHTDASGATLLSYDMTALTRALLERIKQQADVEYAQANRLLKPTGADKLR
;
A
#
# COMPACT_ATOMS: atom_id res chain seq x y z
N MET A 1 -50.99 -54.42 -12.48
CA MET A 1 -51.96 -53.42 -11.99
C MET A 1 -51.36 -52.03 -12.19
N LYS A 2 -52.13 -51.17 -12.87
CA LYS A 2 -52.11 -49.69 -12.99
C LYS A 2 -50.79 -48.91 -13.07
N ALA A 3 -50.64 -48.28 -14.25
CA ALA A 3 -49.85 -47.09 -14.55
C ALA A 3 -50.32 -45.84 -13.79
N SER A 4 -49.44 -44.81 -13.71
CA SER A 4 -49.77 -43.41 -14.01
C SER A 4 -48.54 -42.48 -13.91
N ARG A 5 -48.28 -41.75 -15.00
CA ARG A 5 -47.55 -40.45 -15.09
C ARG A 5 -48.54 -39.29 -14.72
N PRO A 6 -48.26 -38.00 -14.97
CA PRO A 6 -47.26 -37.06 -14.42
C PRO A 6 -47.92 -35.70 -13.95
N ALA A 7 -47.05 -34.71 -13.65
CA ALA A 7 -47.24 -33.24 -13.76
C ALA A 7 -47.90 -32.44 -12.62
N ALA A 8 -47.22 -31.36 -12.21
CA ALA A 8 -47.85 -30.07 -11.96
C ALA A 8 -46.83 -28.91 -12.15
N ARG A 9 -47.21 -28.00 -13.04
CA ARG A 9 -46.70 -26.66 -13.31
C ARG A 9 -47.50 -25.66 -12.46
N THR A 10 -46.86 -24.63 -11.94
CA THR A 10 -47.40 -23.28 -11.61
C THR A 10 -46.15 -22.40 -11.48
N ALA A 11 -45.84 -21.37 -12.28
CA ALA A 11 -46.55 -20.25 -12.87
C ALA A 11 -47.17 -19.29 -11.84
N TRP A 12 -46.98 -17.98 -12.09
CA TRP A 12 -47.47 -16.76 -11.41
C TRP A 12 -46.52 -16.22 -10.30
N GLY A 13 -46.11 -14.95 -10.27
CA GLY A 13 -46.64 -13.78 -10.96
C GLY A 13 -45.65 -12.62 -11.17
N ASP A 14 -45.90 -11.93 -12.29
CA ASP A 14 -45.65 -10.52 -12.55
C ASP A 14 -46.41 -9.61 -11.58
N GLY A 15 -45.87 -8.41 -11.35
CA GLY A 15 -46.65 -7.25 -10.91
C GLY A 15 -45.94 -6.36 -9.90
N GLY A 16 -45.54 -5.15 -10.31
CA GLY A 16 -45.02 -4.14 -9.39
C GLY A 16 -44.44 -2.89 -10.05
N VAL A 17 -45.25 -2.23 -10.89
CA VAL A 17 -45.02 -0.86 -11.37
C VAL A 17 -45.08 0.09 -10.18
N GLY A 18 -44.07 0.96 -10.04
CA GLY A 18 -44.02 2.04 -9.06
C GLY A 18 -43.46 3.31 -9.71
N GLU A 19 -44.36 4.09 -10.29
CA GLU A 19 -44.16 5.47 -10.74
C GLU A 19 -43.95 6.44 -9.56
N GLY A 20 -43.30 7.58 -9.85
CA GLY A 20 -43.28 8.78 -9.01
C GLY A 20 -42.23 8.71 -7.89
N ILE A 21 -41.27 9.64 -7.81
CA ILE A 21 -41.53 11.03 -7.46
C ILE A 21 -40.42 11.90 -8.04
N CYS A 22 -40.83 12.90 -8.81
CA CYS A 22 -40.04 14.09 -9.11
C CYS A 22 -39.73 14.83 -7.81
N ASN A 23 -38.48 15.22 -7.56
CA ASN A 23 -38.22 16.34 -6.67
C ASN A 23 -37.39 17.39 -7.38
N ASP A 24 -38.14 18.37 -7.86
CA ASP A 24 -37.74 19.68 -8.35
C ASP A 24 -37.37 20.52 -7.10
N ILE A 25 -36.10 20.92 -6.98
CA ILE A 25 -35.70 21.94 -5.99
C ILE A 25 -35.07 23.08 -6.77
N ARG A 26 -35.89 24.11 -6.95
CA ARG A 26 -35.58 25.39 -7.57
C ARG A 26 -35.78 26.49 -6.52
N HIS A 27 -34.90 27.48 -6.56
CA HIS A 27 -34.95 28.80 -5.92
C HIS A 27 -34.43 28.96 -4.49
N GLY A 28 -33.27 29.60 -4.43
CA GLY A 28 -32.82 30.46 -3.33
C GLY A 28 -31.96 31.57 -3.89
N ILE A 29 -32.59 32.60 -4.47
CA ILE A 29 -31.97 33.89 -4.78
C ILE A 29 -31.78 34.62 -3.47
N GLY A 30 -30.54 34.97 -3.14
CA GLY A 30 -30.18 35.81 -2.01
C GLY A 30 -28.97 36.67 -2.38
N HIS A 31 -29.25 37.90 -2.80
CA HIS A 31 -28.29 38.99 -2.87
C HIS A 31 -27.67 39.24 -1.48
N ASP A 32 -26.35 39.39 -1.41
CA ASP A 32 -25.77 40.37 -0.48
C ASP A 32 -24.50 41.01 -1.07
N MET A 33 -24.48 42.34 -1.02
CA MET A 33 -23.41 43.21 -1.47
C MET A 33 -22.50 43.53 -0.28
N GLY A 34 -21.35 42.87 -0.20
CA GLY A 34 -20.30 43.16 0.80
C GLY A 34 -19.11 43.89 0.18
N ASN A 35 -19.27 45.17 -0.09
CA ASN A 35 -18.20 46.09 -0.50
C ASN A 35 -17.18 46.27 0.64
N GLY A 36 -15.97 45.73 0.49
CA GLY A 36 -14.91 45.77 1.50
C GLY A 36 -13.57 46.25 0.94
N LYS A 37 -13.52 47.48 0.41
CA LYS A 37 -12.27 48.21 0.21
C LYS A 37 -11.67 48.60 1.57
N GLY A 38 -10.61 47.91 1.98
CA GLY A 38 -9.61 48.40 2.94
C GLY A 38 -8.27 47.83 2.49
N GLY A 39 -7.27 48.59 2.05
CA GLY A 39 -6.81 49.83 2.65
C GLY A 39 -5.64 49.50 3.57
N ASN A 40 -4.47 50.04 3.23
CA ASN A 40 -3.32 50.29 4.09
C ASN A 40 -2.16 49.26 4.15
N ARG A 41 -1.25 49.45 3.18
CA ARG A 41 0.18 49.79 3.37
C ARG A 41 0.70 49.67 4.82
N GLY A 42 1.42 48.60 5.09
CA GLY A 42 2.33 48.48 6.24
C GLY A 42 3.77 48.32 5.78
N ARG A 43 4.50 49.43 5.69
CA ARG A 43 5.97 49.49 5.61
C ARG A 43 6.53 49.36 7.02
N ALA A 44 7.44 48.42 7.28
CA ALA A 44 8.52 48.52 8.29
C ALA A 44 9.43 47.28 8.13
N ARG A 45 10.64 47.36 7.55
CA ARG A 45 11.90 47.87 8.15
C ARG A 45 12.15 47.36 9.57
N TRP A 46 12.90 46.26 9.71
CA TRP A 46 13.81 45.95 10.82
C TRP A 46 14.97 45.13 10.22
N VAL A 47 16.08 45.76 9.85
CA VAL A 47 17.29 46.07 10.65
C VAL A 47 18.27 44.90 10.75
N LEU A 48 19.41 45.11 10.08
CA LEU A 48 20.71 44.47 10.22
C LEU A 48 21.14 44.28 11.69
N ARG A 49 21.73 43.12 11.99
CA ARG A 49 22.95 42.96 12.82
C ARG A 49 23.75 41.79 12.21
N ALA A 50 24.88 42.00 11.53
CA ALA A 50 26.22 42.29 12.07
C ALA A 50 26.66 41.21 13.08
N VAL A 51 27.46 40.20 12.71
CA VAL A 51 28.93 40.19 12.41
C VAL A 51 29.78 39.97 13.69
N HIS A 52 30.67 38.97 13.60
CA HIS A 52 31.95 38.69 14.32
C HIS A 52 32.06 37.28 14.94
N LEU A 53 32.94 36.41 14.38
CA LEU A 53 34.35 36.14 14.78
C LEU A 53 34.36 35.29 16.08
N VAL A 54 35.01 34.13 16.19
CA VAL A 54 36.46 33.88 16.29
C VAL A 54 36.62 32.34 16.35
N LEU A 55 37.36 31.70 15.43
CA LEU A 55 38.70 31.13 15.66
C LEU A 55 38.85 30.25 16.92
N GLY A 56 39.09 28.95 16.75
CA GLY A 56 39.25 28.03 17.89
C GLY A 56 39.99 26.75 17.55
N ALA A 57 41.31 26.86 17.53
CA ALA A 57 42.32 25.84 17.88
C ALA A 57 42.30 24.48 17.15
N LEU A 58 43.23 24.41 16.20
CA LEU A 58 43.99 23.24 15.79
C LEU A 58 44.62 22.54 17.02
N ILE A 59 44.24 21.30 17.31
CA ILE A 59 45.04 20.40 18.16
C ILE A 59 45.34 19.15 17.32
N LEU A 60 46.57 19.11 16.79
CA LEU A 60 47.21 17.88 16.34
C LEU A 60 47.52 17.03 17.59
N ALA A 61 46.76 15.97 17.81
CA ALA A 61 47.16 14.87 18.67
C ALA A 61 47.53 13.68 17.79
N SER A 62 48.84 13.52 17.58
CA SER A 62 49.46 12.33 17.00
C SER A 62 49.18 11.12 17.91
N GLN A 63 48.19 10.31 17.58
CA GLN A 63 48.03 8.98 18.16
C GLN A 63 48.42 7.93 17.12
N ALA A 64 49.55 7.28 17.35
CA ALA A 64 49.95 6.08 16.63
C ALA A 64 49.05 4.92 17.09
N PRO A 65 48.30 4.27 16.18
CA PRO A 65 47.56 3.06 16.54
C PRO A 65 48.53 1.88 16.63
N ALA A 66 48.49 1.16 17.75
CA ALA A 66 49.07 -0.17 17.88
C ALA A 66 48.48 -1.11 16.81
N PRO A 67 49.23 -2.13 16.33
CA PRO A 67 48.69 -3.12 15.41
C PRO A 67 47.61 -3.94 16.13
N ALA A 68 46.35 -3.54 15.95
CA ALA A 68 45.21 -4.34 16.33
C ALA A 68 45.24 -5.62 15.48
N PHE A 69 45.28 -6.76 16.15
CA PHE A 69 45.02 -8.05 15.54
C PHE A 69 43.64 -8.01 14.87
N SER A 70 43.65 -7.87 13.55
CA SER A 70 42.49 -7.95 12.69
C SER A 70 41.84 -9.32 12.86
N SER A 71 40.84 -9.41 13.74
CA SER A 71 39.90 -10.53 13.67
C SER A 71 39.32 -10.53 12.25
N PRO A 72 39.30 -11.67 11.54
CA PRO A 72 38.68 -11.72 10.23
C PRO A 72 37.23 -11.25 10.34
N PRO A 73 36.72 -10.46 9.38
CA PRO A 73 35.32 -10.11 9.36
C PRO A 73 34.53 -11.42 9.40
N ARG A 74 33.64 -11.57 10.39
CA ARG A 74 32.67 -12.68 10.42
C ARG A 74 31.90 -12.64 9.11
N SER A 75 32.32 -13.49 8.19
CA SER A 75 31.69 -13.71 6.91
C SER A 75 30.31 -14.31 7.17
N GLY A 76 29.28 -13.68 6.61
CA GLY A 76 27.99 -14.31 6.39
C GLY A 76 27.01 -14.28 7.55
N ALA A 77 26.56 -13.08 7.97
CA ALA A 77 25.13 -12.97 8.27
C ALA A 77 24.40 -13.30 6.96
N ALA A 78 23.99 -14.56 6.79
CA ALA A 78 23.15 -14.99 5.69
C ALA A 78 21.90 -14.11 5.71
N GLY A 79 21.89 -13.07 4.87
CA GLY A 79 20.80 -12.12 4.80
C GLY A 79 19.56 -12.87 4.37
N ALA A 80 18.65 -13.12 5.31
CA ALA A 80 17.34 -13.68 5.01
C ALA A 80 16.68 -12.79 3.96
N LEU A 81 16.33 -13.37 2.81
CA LEU A 81 15.70 -12.62 1.73
C LEU A 81 14.26 -12.39 2.16
N VAL A 82 13.90 -11.14 2.45
CA VAL A 82 12.51 -10.75 2.70
C VAL A 82 11.76 -10.85 1.37
N VAL A 83 10.69 -11.63 1.33
CA VAL A 83 9.79 -11.67 0.17
C VAL A 83 8.91 -10.43 0.21
N ALA A 84 9.22 -9.45 -0.64
CA ALA A 84 8.45 -8.22 -0.70
C ALA A 84 6.99 -8.53 -1.11
N GLY A 85 6.05 -8.12 -0.26
CA GLY A 85 4.62 -8.34 -0.45
C GLY A 85 4.01 -9.46 0.38
N ASP A 86 4.80 -10.28 1.07
CA ASP A 86 4.28 -11.39 1.89
C ASP A 86 4.38 -11.06 3.39
N LEU A 87 3.31 -11.31 4.12
CA LEU A 87 3.15 -11.01 5.55
C LEU A 87 2.64 -12.24 6.29
N ILE A 88 3.20 -12.53 7.45
CA ILE A 88 2.68 -13.52 8.40
C ILE A 88 2.02 -12.75 9.53
N VAL A 89 0.75 -13.05 9.80
CA VAL A 89 -0.05 -12.38 10.84
C VAL A 89 -0.60 -13.42 11.79
N LYS A 90 -0.36 -13.25 13.08
CA LYS A 90 -0.99 -14.03 14.15
C LYS A 90 -2.00 -13.17 14.87
N PHE A 91 -3.22 -13.68 14.99
CA PHE A 91 -4.30 -13.04 15.72
C PHE A 91 -4.37 -13.57 17.15
N HIS A 92 -4.87 -12.75 18.07
CA HIS A 92 -5.13 -13.19 19.43
C HIS A 92 -6.11 -14.37 19.46
N ASP A 93 -5.88 -15.33 20.36
CA ASP A 93 -6.73 -16.52 20.46
C ASP A 93 -8.19 -16.23 20.80
N THR A 94 -8.44 -15.13 21.51
CA THR A 94 -9.78 -14.65 21.88
C THR A 94 -10.47 -13.82 20.79
N SER A 95 -9.79 -13.54 19.68
CA SER A 95 -10.34 -12.77 18.57
C SER A 95 -11.07 -13.67 17.58
N ASP A 96 -11.98 -13.07 16.80
CA ASP A 96 -12.64 -13.75 15.67
C ASP A 96 -11.63 -14.26 14.64
N GLY A 97 -10.53 -13.53 14.43
CA GLY A 97 -9.43 -13.95 13.56
C GLY A 97 -8.77 -15.24 14.05
N GLY A 98 -8.41 -15.29 15.34
CA GLY A 98 -7.82 -16.47 15.97
C GLY A 98 -8.73 -17.70 15.90
N ALA A 99 -10.02 -17.54 16.24
CA ALA A 99 -11.01 -18.61 16.19
C ALA A 99 -11.22 -19.16 14.77
N THR A 100 -11.25 -18.27 13.77
CA THR A 100 -11.40 -18.63 12.36
C THR A 100 -10.18 -19.44 11.87
N LEU A 101 -8.96 -18.98 12.15
CA LEU A 101 -7.74 -19.69 11.76
C LEU A 101 -7.61 -21.04 12.47
N ALA A 102 -8.00 -21.13 13.74
CA ALA A 102 -8.04 -22.39 14.47
C ALA A 102 -9.00 -23.41 13.84
N SER A 103 -10.18 -22.95 13.38
CA SER A 103 -11.18 -23.79 12.72
C SER A 103 -10.68 -24.33 11.37
N VAL A 104 -9.96 -23.50 10.60
CA VAL A 104 -9.31 -23.92 9.34
C VAL A 104 -8.20 -24.93 9.61
N LEU A 105 -7.32 -24.68 10.58
CA LEU A 105 -6.22 -25.59 10.93
C LEU A 105 -6.73 -26.93 11.47
N GLY A 106 -7.82 -26.92 12.24
CA GLY A 106 -8.48 -28.13 12.74
C GLY A 106 -9.28 -28.91 11.70
N GLY A 107 -9.32 -28.45 10.44
CA GLY A 107 -10.02 -29.13 9.34
C GLY A 107 -11.56 -29.01 9.39
N THR A 108 -12.10 -28.22 10.33
CA THR A 108 -13.55 -28.00 10.44
C THR A 108 -14.09 -26.99 9.43
N ARG A 109 -13.19 -26.17 8.85
CA ARG A 109 -13.50 -25.22 7.79
C ARG A 109 -12.44 -25.21 6.70
N THR A 110 -12.81 -24.75 5.50
CA THR A 110 -11.89 -24.59 4.38
C THR A 110 -11.11 -23.28 4.48
N LEU A 111 -9.98 -23.17 3.76
CA LEU A 111 -9.21 -21.93 3.67
C LEU A 111 -10.05 -20.75 3.16
N ALA A 112 -10.94 -20.98 2.19
CA ALA A 112 -11.83 -19.96 1.63
C ALA A 112 -12.71 -19.30 2.70
N SER A 113 -13.08 -20.02 3.76
CA SER A 113 -13.87 -19.45 4.86
C SER A 113 -13.12 -18.37 5.67
N ALA A 114 -11.79 -18.31 5.56
CA ALA A 114 -10.94 -17.32 6.20
C ALA A 114 -10.58 -16.14 5.28
N GLU A 115 -10.95 -16.16 4.00
CA GLU A 115 -10.77 -15.03 3.08
C GLU A 115 -11.34 -13.69 3.59
N PRO A 116 -12.50 -13.65 4.28
CA PRO A 116 -13.01 -12.40 4.84
C PRO A 116 -12.05 -11.70 5.82
N LEU A 117 -11.11 -12.42 6.45
CA LEU A 117 -10.06 -11.81 7.27
C LEU A 117 -9.11 -10.95 6.42
N ALA A 118 -8.69 -11.47 5.25
CA ALA A 118 -7.85 -10.74 4.32
C ALA A 118 -8.61 -9.55 3.71
N THR A 119 -9.90 -9.72 3.38
CA THR A 119 -10.75 -8.62 2.89
C THR A 119 -10.88 -7.50 3.92
N ARG A 120 -11.20 -7.82 5.18
CA ARG A 120 -11.30 -6.82 6.26
C ARG A 120 -10.00 -6.05 6.45
N LEU A 121 -8.85 -6.75 6.50
CA LEU A 121 -7.54 -6.09 6.59
C LEU A 121 -7.26 -5.25 5.34
N SER A 122 -7.67 -5.70 4.16
CA SER A 122 -7.49 -4.95 2.92
C SER A 122 -8.22 -3.61 2.95
N GLU A 123 -9.47 -3.62 3.42
CA GLU A 123 -10.31 -2.44 3.57
C GLU A 123 -9.75 -1.49 4.63
N ALA A 124 -9.39 -2.01 5.79
CA ALA A 124 -8.82 -1.22 6.88
C ALA A 124 -7.50 -0.53 6.50
N LEU A 125 -6.66 -1.21 5.70
CA LEU A 125 -5.35 -0.72 5.31
C LEU A 125 -5.36 0.04 3.97
N GLY A 126 -6.41 -0.13 3.16
CA GLY A 126 -6.49 0.42 1.80
C GLY A 126 -5.52 -0.25 0.83
N VAL A 127 -5.13 -1.50 1.06
CA VAL A 127 -4.23 -2.27 0.18
C VAL A 127 -4.82 -3.65 -0.02
N PRO A 128 -5.00 -4.13 -1.26
CA PRO A 128 -5.59 -5.44 -1.48
C PRO A 128 -4.62 -6.54 -1.03
N LEU A 129 -5.11 -7.37 -0.12
CA LEU A 129 -4.43 -8.54 0.43
C LEU A 129 -5.22 -9.79 0.09
N LYS A 130 -4.51 -10.90 -0.13
CA LYS A 130 -5.08 -12.23 -0.29
C LYS A 130 -4.56 -13.17 0.79
N LEU A 131 -5.42 -14.05 1.27
CA LEU A 131 -5.01 -15.15 2.14
C LEU A 131 -4.38 -16.25 1.27
N VAL A 132 -3.12 -16.60 1.56
CA VAL A 132 -2.38 -17.62 0.82
C VAL A 132 -2.52 -18.97 1.50
N GLN A 133 -2.35 -19.03 2.82
CA GLN A 133 -2.48 -20.25 3.61
C GLN A 133 -2.61 -19.93 5.10
N VAL A 134 -2.95 -20.95 5.88
CA VAL A 134 -2.84 -20.95 7.35
C VAL A 134 -1.68 -21.85 7.74
N THR A 135 -0.76 -21.36 8.57
CA THR A 135 0.38 -22.14 9.05
C THR A 135 0.00 -23.02 10.25
N SER A 136 0.84 -23.99 10.59
CA SER A 136 0.67 -24.82 11.79
C SER A 136 0.69 -24.01 13.10
N GLY A 137 1.28 -22.82 13.09
CA GLY A 137 1.29 -21.89 14.22
C GLY A 137 -0.01 -21.08 14.37
N ARG A 138 -1.07 -21.42 13.62
CA ARG A 138 -2.32 -20.63 13.50
C ARG A 138 -2.07 -19.21 13.01
N GLU A 139 -1.14 -19.05 12.08
CA GLU A 139 -0.84 -17.77 11.47
C GLU A 139 -1.48 -17.70 10.08
N ALA A 140 -1.96 -16.53 9.68
CA ALA A 140 -2.33 -16.25 8.31
C ALA A 140 -1.09 -15.83 7.52
N LEU A 141 -0.76 -16.55 6.45
CA LEU A 141 0.13 -16.03 5.41
C LEU A 141 -0.71 -15.20 4.44
N LEU A 142 -0.48 -13.91 4.45
CA LEU A 142 -1.09 -12.93 3.56
C LEU A 142 -0.09 -12.52 2.48
N ALA A 143 -0.58 -12.26 1.27
CA ALA A 143 0.19 -11.64 0.22
C ALA A 143 -0.53 -10.38 -0.28
N ILE A 144 0.23 -9.35 -0.64
CA ILE A 144 -0.31 -8.21 -1.38
C ILE A 144 -0.72 -8.71 -2.76
N ASP A 145 -1.98 -8.50 -3.11
CA ASP A 145 -2.47 -8.76 -4.47
C ASP A 145 -1.92 -7.67 -5.39
N ARG A 146 -0.77 -7.98 -5.99
CA ARG A 146 -0.02 -7.07 -6.87
C ARG A 146 -0.86 -6.62 -8.06
N ASP A 147 -1.61 -7.53 -8.67
CA ASP A 147 -2.42 -7.23 -9.86
C ASP A 147 -3.62 -6.36 -9.51
N ALA A 148 -4.30 -6.63 -8.39
CA ALA A 148 -5.37 -5.77 -7.89
C ALA A 148 -4.84 -4.39 -7.49
N LEU A 149 -3.71 -4.32 -6.77
CA LEU A 149 -3.11 -3.07 -6.34
C LEU A 149 -2.69 -2.23 -7.55
N GLN A 150 -1.99 -2.83 -8.51
CA GLN A 150 -1.51 -2.14 -9.70
C GLN A 150 -2.66 -1.64 -10.58
N ARG A 151 -3.75 -2.42 -10.73
CA ARG A 151 -4.98 -1.95 -11.38
C ARG A 151 -5.62 -0.78 -10.65
N SER A 152 -5.74 -0.86 -9.32
CA SER A 152 -6.27 0.24 -8.50
C SER A 152 -5.42 1.52 -8.64
N LEU A 153 -4.10 1.38 -8.71
CA LEU A 153 -3.19 2.51 -8.90
C LEU A 153 -3.30 3.11 -10.30
N ALA A 154 -3.42 2.28 -11.33
CA ALA A 154 -3.66 2.74 -12.70
C ALA A 154 -5.01 3.46 -12.84
N GLN A 155 -6.08 2.89 -12.30
CA GLN A 155 -7.41 3.52 -12.28
C GLN A 155 -7.40 4.88 -11.56
N ARG A 156 -6.67 4.97 -10.45
CA ARG A 156 -6.50 6.23 -9.74
C ARG A 156 -5.71 7.24 -10.57
N ALA A 157 -4.58 6.85 -11.14
CA ALA A 157 -3.77 7.73 -11.99
C ALA A 157 -4.57 8.24 -13.19
N ALA A 158 -5.41 7.41 -13.80
CA ALA A 158 -6.30 7.83 -14.89
C ALA A 158 -7.34 8.89 -14.50
N ARG A 159 -7.65 9.07 -13.20
CA ARG A 159 -8.56 10.11 -12.70
C ARG A 159 -7.85 11.45 -12.44
N GLU A 160 -6.52 11.47 -12.46
CA GLU A 160 -5.77 12.69 -12.18
C GLU A 160 -5.79 13.65 -13.38
N PRO A 161 -6.05 14.95 -13.16
CA PRO A 161 -5.92 15.95 -14.20
C PRO A 161 -4.51 15.96 -14.80
N GLY A 162 -4.41 15.78 -16.11
CA GLY A 162 -3.14 15.71 -16.83
C GLY A 162 -2.70 14.30 -17.24
N VAL A 163 -3.43 13.25 -16.82
CA VAL A 163 -3.20 11.88 -17.29
C VAL A 163 -4.19 11.55 -18.39
N ALA A 164 -3.71 11.34 -19.62
CA ALA A 164 -4.53 10.90 -20.74
C ALA A 164 -4.87 9.40 -20.63
N ARG A 165 -3.90 8.60 -20.18
CA ARG A 165 -4.05 7.16 -20.01
C ARG A 165 -3.09 6.63 -18.95
N ALA A 166 -3.53 5.63 -18.19
CA ALA A 166 -2.69 4.93 -17.24
C ALA A 166 -2.84 3.42 -17.41
N VAL A 167 -1.73 2.69 -17.46
CA VAL A 167 -1.70 1.25 -17.72
C VAL A 167 -0.76 0.55 -16.75
N ALA A 168 -1.22 -0.55 -16.17
CA ALA A 168 -0.38 -1.45 -15.40
C ALA A 168 0.70 -2.06 -16.32
N VAL A 169 1.97 -1.90 -15.98
CA VAL A 169 3.10 -2.49 -16.71
C VAL A 169 4.02 -3.29 -15.80
N VAL A 170 4.67 -4.30 -16.35
CA VAL A 170 5.80 -4.96 -15.68
C VAL A 170 6.90 -3.92 -15.45
N PRO A 171 7.64 -3.95 -14.33
CA PRO A 171 8.75 -3.02 -14.10
C PRO A 171 9.74 -3.01 -15.27
N ALA A 172 10.05 -1.81 -15.76
CA ALA A 172 11.02 -1.64 -16.82
C ALA A 172 12.42 -2.08 -16.39
N ALA A 173 13.27 -2.41 -17.36
CA ALA A 173 14.68 -2.73 -17.10
C ALA A 173 15.35 -1.58 -16.32
N GLY A 174 16.06 -1.92 -15.24
CA GLY A 174 16.70 -0.94 -14.35
C GLY A 174 15.88 -0.55 -13.12
N LEU A 175 14.59 -0.91 -13.05
CA LEU A 175 13.82 -0.84 -11.80
C LEU A 175 14.00 -2.12 -10.97
N PRO A 176 13.90 -2.02 -9.63
CA PRO A 176 13.89 -3.19 -8.78
C PRO A 176 12.79 -4.18 -9.19
N SER A 177 13.09 -5.48 -9.19
CA SER A 177 12.12 -6.53 -9.57
C SER A 177 10.92 -6.63 -8.63
N ASN A 178 11.03 -6.05 -7.43
CA ASN A 178 9.95 -5.91 -6.47
C ASN A 178 9.18 -4.59 -6.61
N ALA A 179 9.44 -3.74 -7.61
CA ALA A 179 8.64 -2.54 -7.81
C ALA A 179 7.27 -2.88 -8.43
N LEU A 180 6.23 -2.12 -8.10
CA LEU A 180 5.02 -2.05 -8.92
C LEU A 180 5.12 -0.84 -9.84
N SER A 181 4.71 -0.99 -11.10
CA SER A 181 4.86 0.07 -12.10
C SER A 181 3.56 0.37 -12.85
N VAL A 182 3.27 1.64 -13.04
CA VAL A 182 2.15 2.12 -13.86
C VAL A 182 2.72 3.07 -14.91
N ARG A 183 2.48 2.79 -16.18
CA ARG A 183 2.82 3.70 -17.27
C ARG A 183 1.75 4.75 -17.42
N LEU A 184 2.19 5.99 -17.52
CA LEU A 184 1.36 7.18 -17.64
C LEU A 184 1.62 7.82 -19.00
N GLU A 185 0.56 7.98 -19.78
CA GLU A 185 0.52 8.86 -20.93
C GLU A 185 -0.05 10.20 -20.44
N LEU A 186 0.78 11.22 -20.48
CA LEU A 186 0.43 12.55 -19.98
C LEU A 186 -0.13 13.42 -21.10
N THR A 187 -1.04 14.33 -20.77
CA THR A 187 -1.49 15.35 -21.72
C THR A 187 -0.36 16.38 -21.95
N PRO A 188 -0.37 17.12 -23.07
CA PRO A 188 0.68 18.11 -23.36
C PRO A 188 0.82 19.23 -22.31
N GLN A 189 -0.21 19.46 -21.50
CA GLN A 189 -0.27 20.51 -20.48
C GLN A 189 0.08 20.00 -19.07
N ALA A 190 0.32 18.70 -18.91
CA ALA A 190 0.53 18.10 -17.60
C ALA A 190 1.95 18.36 -17.09
N ALA A 191 2.06 18.80 -15.83
CA ALA A 191 3.33 18.90 -15.11
C ALA A 191 3.60 17.58 -14.34
N PRO A 192 4.59 16.76 -14.74
CA PRO A 192 4.81 15.44 -14.14
C PRO A 192 5.10 15.51 -12.63
N GLN A 193 5.86 16.51 -12.17
CA GLN A 193 6.28 16.58 -10.76
C GLN A 193 5.09 16.72 -9.79
N GLY A 194 4.06 17.47 -10.17
CA GLY A 194 2.85 17.62 -9.35
C GLY A 194 2.01 16.35 -9.25
N LEU A 195 2.14 15.45 -10.23
CA LEU A 195 1.36 14.22 -10.31
C LEU A 195 1.78 13.19 -9.26
N ALA A 196 3.08 13.04 -9.00
CA ALA A 196 3.56 12.14 -7.94
C ALA A 196 2.99 12.52 -6.57
N ALA A 197 2.94 13.82 -6.24
CA ALA A 197 2.40 14.29 -4.96
C ALA A 197 0.89 14.03 -4.82
N LYS A 198 0.12 14.21 -5.90
CA LYS A 198 -1.32 13.89 -5.96
C LYS A 198 -1.61 12.38 -5.89
N LEU A 199 -0.69 11.58 -6.40
CA LEU A 199 -0.78 10.12 -6.31
C LEU A 199 -0.21 9.56 -5.00
N ALA A 200 0.61 10.33 -4.29
CA ALA A 200 1.09 10.03 -2.94
C ALA A 200 0.04 10.36 -1.86
N THR A 201 -0.99 11.13 -2.19
CA THR A 201 -2.08 11.44 -1.25
C THR A 201 -2.91 10.17 -0.96
N PRO A 202 -3.53 10.03 0.21
CA PRO A 202 -3.80 8.71 0.80
C PRO A 202 -4.89 7.85 0.14
N LEU A 203 -4.73 6.51 0.20
CA LEU A 203 -5.79 5.50 0.05
C LEU A 203 -6.65 5.36 1.34
N THR A 204 -6.08 5.75 2.49
CA THR A 204 -6.66 5.87 3.83
C THR A 204 -5.80 6.90 4.59
N SER A 205 -6.30 7.61 5.61
CA SER A 205 -5.76 8.84 6.28
C SER A 205 -4.26 8.94 6.59
N SER A 206 -3.47 7.90 6.34
CA SER A 206 -2.03 7.84 6.44
C SER A 206 -1.47 7.27 5.12
N SER A 207 -0.58 7.99 4.42
CA SER A 207 -0.05 7.55 3.12
C SER A 207 0.89 6.34 3.27
N LEU A 208 0.48 5.14 2.83
CA LEU A 208 1.32 3.93 2.77
C LEU A 208 2.22 3.89 1.53
N LEU A 209 1.84 4.62 0.49
CA LEU A 209 2.43 4.52 -0.83
C LEU A 209 3.17 5.81 -1.16
N GLN A 210 4.48 5.69 -1.39
CA GLN A 210 5.31 6.78 -1.87
C GLN A 210 5.69 6.50 -3.32
N PRO A 211 4.92 7.01 -4.30
CA PRO A 211 5.26 6.85 -5.71
C PRO A 211 6.57 7.57 -6.05
N ARG A 212 7.33 6.99 -6.97
CA ARG A 212 8.46 7.63 -7.64
C ARG A 212 8.18 7.74 -9.12
N LEU A 213 8.55 8.87 -9.72
CA LEU A 213 8.45 9.06 -11.16
C LEU A 213 9.77 8.72 -11.83
N HIS A 214 9.66 8.04 -12.95
CA HIS A 214 10.74 7.67 -13.84
C HIS A 214 10.32 7.96 -15.28
N THR A 215 11.28 8.00 -16.18
CA THR A 215 11.06 7.95 -17.62
C THR A 215 11.63 6.64 -18.13
N ASP A 216 10.85 5.91 -18.94
CA ASP A 216 11.33 4.70 -19.59
C ASP A 216 12.17 5.02 -20.84
N ALA A 217 12.74 3.99 -21.47
CA ALA A 217 13.55 4.13 -22.67
C ALA A 217 12.78 4.72 -23.87
N SER A 218 11.44 4.65 -23.87
CA SER A 218 10.59 5.26 -24.88
C SER A 218 10.23 6.72 -24.56
N GLY A 219 10.74 7.27 -23.46
CA GLY A 219 10.41 8.60 -22.96
C GLY A 219 9.06 8.67 -22.25
N ALA A 220 8.40 7.54 -22.00
CA ALA A 220 7.12 7.53 -21.31
C ALA A 220 7.30 7.68 -19.81
N THR A 221 6.33 8.34 -19.17
CA THR A 221 6.35 8.52 -17.71
C THR A 221 5.93 7.23 -17.02
N LEU A 222 6.77 6.73 -16.11
CA LEU A 222 6.52 5.58 -15.28
C LEU A 222 6.37 6.01 -13.83
N LEU A 223 5.32 5.54 -13.17
CA LEU A 223 5.10 5.64 -11.75
C LEU A 223 5.48 4.33 -11.10
N SER A 224 6.48 4.32 -10.23
CA SER A 224 6.93 3.13 -9.51
C SER A 224 6.63 3.21 -8.02
N TYR A 225 6.38 2.07 -7.40
CA TYR A 225 6.15 1.93 -5.97
C TYR A 225 7.07 0.85 -5.39
N ASP A 226 7.73 1.15 -4.28
CA ASP A 226 8.61 0.22 -3.58
C ASP A 226 7.79 -0.75 -2.71
N MET A 227 7.68 -2.01 -3.12
CA MET A 227 6.95 -3.03 -2.37
C MET A 227 7.59 -3.37 -1.03
N THR A 228 8.91 -3.20 -0.86
CA THR A 228 9.57 -3.43 0.43
C THR A 228 9.17 -2.34 1.41
N ALA A 229 9.15 -1.08 0.97
CA ALA A 229 8.66 0.03 1.78
C ALA A 229 7.18 -0.15 2.14
N LEU A 230 6.35 -0.55 1.17
CA LEU A 230 4.93 -0.85 1.40
C LEU A 230 4.73 -1.99 2.41
N THR A 231 5.45 -3.09 2.25
CA THR A 231 5.36 -4.24 3.18
C THR A 231 5.71 -3.82 4.59
N ARG A 232 6.78 -3.03 4.76
CA ARG A 232 7.17 -2.49 6.07
C ARG A 232 6.08 -1.60 6.67
N ALA A 233 5.54 -0.68 5.88
CA ALA A 233 4.51 0.23 6.36
C ALA A 233 3.19 -0.50 6.72
N LEU A 234 2.84 -1.55 5.97
CA LEU A 234 1.70 -2.42 6.30
C LEU A 234 1.93 -3.17 7.60
N LEU A 235 3.13 -3.74 7.82
CA LEU A 235 3.44 -4.45 9.06
C LEU A 235 3.25 -3.57 10.30
N GLU A 236 3.73 -2.33 10.25
CA GLU A 236 3.59 -1.41 11.37
C GLU A 236 2.12 -1.08 11.66
N ARG A 237 1.25 -1.04 10.64
CA ARG A 237 -0.19 -0.83 10.85
C ARG A 237 -0.95 -2.07 11.30
N ILE A 238 -0.57 -3.23 10.78
CA ILE A 238 -1.19 -4.52 11.17
C ILE A 238 -0.90 -4.78 12.65
N LYS A 239 0.33 -4.50 13.13
CA LYS A 239 0.68 -4.61 14.55
C LYS A 239 -0.12 -3.68 15.46
N GLN A 240 -0.73 -2.61 14.92
CA GLN A 240 -1.56 -1.68 15.68
C GLN A 240 -3.03 -2.14 15.76
N GLN A 241 -3.41 -3.21 15.05
CA GLN A 241 -4.77 -3.74 15.13
C GLN A 241 -4.98 -4.46 16.47
N ALA A 242 -6.14 -4.23 17.09
CA ALA A 242 -6.43 -4.76 18.43
C ALA A 242 -6.59 -6.29 18.47
N ASP A 243 -6.86 -6.94 17.34
CA ASP A 243 -7.01 -8.39 17.22
C ASP A 243 -5.71 -9.11 16.84
N VAL A 244 -4.61 -8.39 16.63
CA VAL A 244 -3.32 -8.93 16.16
C VAL A 244 -2.35 -9.09 17.33
N GLU A 245 -1.86 -10.32 17.53
CA GLU A 245 -0.81 -10.64 18.51
C GLU A 245 0.57 -10.24 17.98
N TYR A 246 0.88 -10.61 16.73
CA TYR A 246 2.06 -10.12 16.03
C TYR A 246 1.90 -10.18 14.51
N ALA A 247 2.75 -9.41 13.83
CA ALA A 247 2.93 -9.51 12.38
C ALA A 247 4.41 -9.38 12.00
N GLN A 248 4.83 -10.17 11.01
CA GLN A 248 6.19 -10.18 10.48
C GLN A 248 6.22 -10.34 8.96
N ALA A 249 7.29 -9.86 8.32
CA ALA A 249 7.50 -10.10 6.90
C ALA A 249 7.84 -11.58 6.68
N ASN A 250 7.34 -12.18 5.59
CA ASN A 250 7.77 -13.52 5.22
C ASN A 250 9.24 -13.49 4.77
N ARG A 251 10.09 -14.26 5.44
CA ARG A 251 11.52 -14.36 5.14
C ARG A 251 11.79 -15.74 4.56
N LEU A 252 12.21 -15.81 3.31
CA LEU A 252 12.77 -17.03 2.79
C LEU A 252 14.18 -17.18 3.35
N LEU A 253 14.35 -18.22 4.17
CA LEU A 253 15.68 -18.70 4.50
C LEU A 253 16.30 -19.16 3.17
N LYS A 254 17.34 -18.45 2.72
CA LYS A 254 18.19 -19.01 1.67
C LYS A 254 18.79 -20.29 2.26
N PRO A 255 18.65 -21.45 1.62
CA PRO A 255 19.39 -22.62 2.06
C PRO A 255 20.87 -22.25 2.01
N THR A 256 21.49 -22.19 3.19
CA THR A 256 22.92 -21.91 3.34
C THR A 256 23.68 -23.11 2.80
N GLY A 257 24.03 -23.05 1.52
CA GLY A 257 25.00 -23.94 0.88
C GLY A 257 24.56 -25.40 0.72
N ALA A 258 24.53 -25.86 -0.52
CA ALA A 258 24.75 -27.27 -0.84
C ALA A 258 26.23 -27.63 -0.57
N ASP A 259 26.71 -27.41 0.65
CA ASP A 259 28.05 -27.82 1.04
C ASP A 259 27.97 -29.21 1.67
N LYS A 260 28.13 -30.21 0.79
CA LYS A 260 28.53 -31.59 1.08
C LYS A 260 27.61 -32.39 2.01
N LEU A 261 26.47 -32.82 1.46
CA LEU A 261 26.04 -34.20 1.71
C LEU A 261 26.90 -35.09 0.80
N ARG A 262 28.02 -35.58 1.34
CA ARG A 262 28.77 -36.71 0.79
C ARG A 262 28.30 -37.99 1.49
#